data_AF-A0A844WUN3-F1
#
_entry.id   AF-A0A844WUN3-F1
#
_cell.length_a   1.000
_cell.length_b   1.000
_cell.length_c   1.000
_cell.angle_alpha   90.00
_cell.angle_beta   90.00
_cell.angle_gamma   90.00
#
_symmetry.space_group_name_H-M   'P 1'
#
loop_
_entity.id
_entity.type
_entity.pdbx_description
1 polymer ?
#
loop_
_entity_poly.entity_id
_entity_poly.type
_entity_poly.pdbx_seq_one_letter_code
_entity_poly.pdbx_strand_id
1 'polypeptide(L)'
;DLRKSRNETSLEFGKNGEIEQAKDFNINSDYFYLRYCHLSTKRADLNVGDMVKAGDLIGYTGVTGNAEKCLNPHLHFEIAMNPRYNRSTAYDPQTNKLGYKINPALFVNLQAIDKEKQ
;
A
#
# COMPACT_ATOMS: atom_id res chain seq x y z
N ASP A 1 -9.95 -9.79 7.76
CA ASP A 1 -10.66 -8.53 8.06
C ASP A 1 -9.62 -7.50 8.44
N LEU A 2 -9.53 -6.38 7.71
CA LEU A 2 -8.51 -5.36 7.93
C LEU A 2 -8.49 -4.87 9.38
N ARG A 3 -9.66 -4.75 10.01
CA ARG A 3 -9.82 -4.29 11.41
C ARG A 3 -9.10 -5.18 12.42
N LYS A 4 -9.04 -6.48 12.15
CA LYS A 4 -8.43 -7.49 13.03
C LYS A 4 -6.94 -7.73 12.74
N SER A 5 -6.41 -7.12 11.69
CA SER A 5 -5.04 -7.31 11.22
C SER A 5 -4.15 -6.11 11.51
N ARG A 6 -4.64 -5.12 12.25
CA ARG A 6 -3.87 -3.94 12.66
C ARG A 6 -2.93 -4.31 13.79
N ASN A 7 -1.65 -4.01 13.63
CA ASN A 7 -0.63 -4.11 14.65
C ASN A 7 -0.71 -2.92 15.61
N GLU A 8 -0.38 -3.16 16.88
CA GLU A 8 -0.20 -2.09 17.87
C GLU A 8 1.21 -1.49 17.70
N THR A 9 1.31 -0.41 16.91
CA THR A 9 2.58 0.28 16.65
C THR A 9 2.40 1.80 16.71
N SER A 10 3.49 2.50 17.03
CA SER A 10 3.59 3.95 16.89
C SER A 10 4.17 4.32 15.52
N LEU A 11 3.77 5.46 14.98
CA LEU A 11 4.35 6.02 13.76
C LEU A 11 5.86 6.27 13.96
N GLU A 12 6.69 5.69 13.10
CA GLU A 12 8.16 5.81 13.15
C GLU A 12 8.62 7.20 12.69
N PHE A 13 7.94 7.76 11.69
CA PHE A 13 8.28 8.99 11.00
C PHE A 13 7.21 10.08 11.18
N GLY A 14 6.46 10.07 12.29
CA GLY A 14 5.38 11.04 12.54
C GLY A 14 5.84 12.51 12.45
N LYS A 15 7.06 12.82 12.90
CA LYS A 15 7.65 14.17 12.77
C LYS A 15 7.97 14.57 11.32
N ASN A 16 8.09 13.59 10.42
CA ASN A 16 8.39 13.76 9.00
C ASN A 16 7.13 13.62 8.12
N GLY A 17 5.94 13.79 8.72
CA GLY A 17 4.68 13.81 8.00
C GLY A 17 4.05 12.45 7.73
N GLU A 18 4.55 11.38 8.36
CA GLU A 18 3.82 10.12 8.44
C GLU A 18 2.51 10.31 9.22
N ILE A 19 1.44 9.72 8.72
CA ILE A 19 0.11 9.76 9.33
C ILE A 19 -0.45 8.34 9.37
N GLU A 20 -1.36 8.09 10.30
CA GLU A 20 -2.05 6.79 10.33
C GLU A 20 -2.93 6.58 9.11
N GLN A 21 -3.76 7.59 8.78
CA GLN A 21 -4.72 7.51 7.68
C GLN A 21 -5.06 8.90 7.14
N ALA A 22 -5.58 8.95 5.91
CA ALA A 22 -6.19 10.16 5.38
C ALA A 22 -7.51 10.49 6.10
N LYS A 23 -7.89 11.79 6.07
CA LYS A 23 -9.13 12.28 6.69
C LYS A 23 -10.38 11.59 6.15
N ASP A 24 -10.41 11.35 4.84
CA ASP A 24 -11.54 10.73 4.17
C ASP A 24 -11.49 9.19 4.24
N PHE A 25 -10.52 8.59 4.94
CA PHE A 25 -10.46 7.14 5.11
C PHE A 25 -11.44 6.68 6.18
N ASN A 26 -12.27 5.68 5.85
CA ASN A 26 -13.20 5.05 6.78
C ASN A 26 -12.84 3.57 6.98
N ILE A 27 -12.36 3.22 8.18
CA ILE A 27 -12.05 1.83 8.56
C ILE A 27 -13.31 0.94 8.62
N ASN A 28 -14.50 1.52 8.62
CA ASN A 28 -15.77 0.81 8.57
C ASN A 28 -16.32 0.63 7.14
N SER A 29 -15.54 0.97 6.11
CA SER A 29 -15.89 0.68 4.71
C SER A 29 -16.15 -0.81 4.48
N ASP A 30 -17.07 -1.12 3.58
CA ASP A 30 -17.40 -2.49 3.16
C ASP A 30 -16.25 -3.13 2.37
N TYR A 31 -15.52 -2.31 1.61
CA TYR A 31 -14.45 -2.76 0.73
C TYR A 31 -13.15 -2.02 0.99
N PHE A 32 -12.06 -2.78 0.85
CA PHE A 32 -10.69 -2.29 0.82
C PHE A 32 -9.98 -2.88 -0.40
N TYR A 33 -9.01 -2.13 -0.90
CA TYR A 33 -8.21 -2.46 -2.06
C TYR A 33 -6.74 -2.47 -1.66
N LEU A 34 -6.07 -3.59 -1.93
CA LEU A 34 -4.63 -3.72 -1.83
C LEU A 34 -4.03 -3.42 -3.20
N ARG A 35 -3.14 -2.43 -3.29
CA ARG A 35 -2.51 -2.03 -4.55
C ARG A 35 -1.02 -2.33 -4.52
N TYR A 36 -0.58 -3.06 -5.53
CA TYR A 36 0.79 -3.50 -5.72
C TYR A 36 1.33 -2.80 -6.99
N CYS A 37 2.15 -1.76 -6.79
CA CYS A 37 2.64 -0.90 -7.87
C CYS A 37 4.10 -1.19 -8.22
N HIS A 38 4.54 -0.64 -9.36
CA HIS A 38 5.87 -0.83 -9.95
C HIS A 38 6.20 -2.26 -10.36
N LEU A 39 5.20 -3.13 -10.47
CA LEU A 39 5.41 -4.52 -10.90
C LEU A 39 6.03 -4.57 -12.30
N SER A 40 6.94 -5.51 -12.52
CA SER A 40 7.47 -5.82 -13.85
C SER A 40 6.43 -6.59 -14.66
N THR A 41 5.77 -7.56 -14.02
CA THR A 41 4.68 -8.33 -14.62
C THR A 41 3.75 -8.90 -13.55
N LYS A 42 2.50 -9.19 -13.94
CA LYS A 42 1.55 -9.98 -13.14
C LYS A 42 1.81 -11.47 -13.35
N ARG A 43 1.31 -12.33 -12.45
CA ARG A 43 1.25 -13.77 -12.71
C ARG A 43 0.50 -14.02 -14.02
N ALA A 44 1.03 -14.85 -14.91
CA ALA A 44 0.59 -14.94 -16.30
C ALA A 44 -0.89 -15.34 -16.43
N ASP A 45 -1.32 -16.33 -15.64
CA ASP A 45 -2.67 -16.89 -15.56
C ASP A 45 -3.66 -16.08 -14.72
N LEU A 46 -3.22 -15.02 -14.02
CA LEU A 46 -4.09 -14.23 -13.15
C LEU A 46 -4.89 -13.19 -13.96
N ASN A 47 -6.21 -13.26 -13.93
CA ASN A 47 -7.12 -12.40 -14.67
C ASN A 47 -8.02 -11.56 -13.74
N VAL A 48 -8.60 -10.49 -14.30
CA VAL A 48 -9.58 -9.68 -13.57
C VAL A 48 -10.80 -10.54 -13.25
N GLY A 49 -11.17 -10.60 -11.97
CA GLY A 49 -12.26 -11.43 -11.47
C GLY A 49 -11.81 -12.71 -10.79
N ASP A 50 -10.54 -13.10 -10.94
CA ASP A 50 -9.99 -14.25 -10.24
C ASP A 50 -9.92 -13.99 -8.73
N MET A 51 -10.27 -15.03 -7.96
CA MET A 51 -10.15 -15.01 -6.51
C MET A 51 -8.76 -15.48 -6.10
N VAL A 52 -8.11 -14.71 -5.22
CA VAL A 52 -6.80 -15.04 -4.65
C VAL A 52 -6.88 -15.16 -3.13
N LYS A 53 -5.94 -15.90 -2.55
CA LYS A 53 -5.75 -16.04 -1.11
C LYS A 53 -4.47 -15.34 -0.67
N ALA A 54 -4.39 -15.01 0.62
CA ALA A 54 -3.15 -14.53 1.20
C ALA A 54 -2.03 -15.57 0.99
N GLY A 55 -0.87 -15.11 0.50
CA GLY A 55 0.25 -15.98 0.15
C GLY A 55 0.30 -16.39 -1.32
N ASP A 56 -0.77 -16.19 -2.10
CA ASP A 56 -0.73 -16.46 -3.53
C ASP A 56 0.23 -15.50 -4.24
N LEU A 57 1.02 -16.05 -5.17
CA LEU A 57 1.80 -15.24 -6.11
C LEU A 57 0.82 -14.49 -7.04
N ILE A 58 0.95 -13.17 -7.09
CA ILE A 58 0.11 -12.31 -7.96
C ILE A 58 0.92 -11.52 -8.99
N GLY A 59 2.23 -11.38 -8.79
CA GLY A 59 3.11 -10.63 -9.68
C GLY A 59 4.53 -10.53 -9.16
N TYR A 60 5.37 -9.84 -9.92
CA TYR A 60 6.79 -9.69 -9.65
C TYR A 60 7.16 -8.22 -9.56
N THR A 61 7.99 -7.86 -8.59
CA THR A 61 8.50 -6.49 -8.41
C THR A 61 9.25 -6.02 -9.66
N GLY A 62 9.28 -4.71 -9.89
CA GLY A 62 9.99 -4.10 -11.00
C GLY A 62 10.23 -2.61 -10.74
N VAL A 63 10.27 -1.84 -11.83
CA VAL A 63 10.52 -0.39 -11.83
C VAL A 63 9.54 0.36 -12.76
N THR A 64 8.38 -0.22 -13.07
CA THR A 64 7.45 0.40 -14.03
C THR A 64 6.81 1.69 -13.49
N GLY A 65 6.44 2.60 -14.39
CA GLY A 65 5.82 3.87 -14.04
C GLY A 65 6.84 4.91 -13.53
N ASN A 66 6.50 5.65 -12.48
CA ASN A 66 7.37 6.69 -11.93
C ASN A 66 8.57 6.15 -11.14
N ALA A 67 8.71 4.83 -10.97
CA ALA A 67 9.86 4.19 -10.34
C ALA A 67 11.02 3.92 -11.32
N GLU A 68 10.85 4.18 -12.62
CA GLU A 68 11.85 3.84 -13.65
C GLU A 68 13.19 4.55 -13.44
N LYS A 69 13.17 5.72 -12.79
CA LYS A 69 14.37 6.51 -12.46
C LYS A 69 14.90 6.25 -11.05
N CYS A 70 14.29 5.34 -10.29
CA CYS A 70 14.76 4.96 -8.97
C CYS A 70 15.88 3.93 -9.09
N LEU A 71 16.93 4.08 -8.27
CA LEU A 71 18.11 3.21 -8.31
C LEU A 71 17.78 1.75 -7.97
N ASN A 72 16.79 1.51 -7.10
CA ASN A 72 16.48 0.19 -6.59
C ASN A 72 15.03 -0.21 -6.95
N PRO A 73 14.84 -1.39 -7.60
CA PRO A 73 13.54 -2.01 -7.74
C PRO A 73 12.88 -2.17 -6.37
N HIS A 74 11.62 -1.74 -6.25
CA HIS A 74 10.88 -1.81 -5.00
C HIS A 74 9.39 -1.99 -5.28
N LEU A 75 8.68 -2.50 -4.28
CA LEU A 75 7.23 -2.59 -4.29
C LEU A 75 6.65 -1.33 -3.63
N HIS A 76 5.83 -0.58 -4.35
CA HIS A 76 4.97 0.43 -3.75
C HIS A 76 3.64 -0.22 -3.38
N PHE A 77 3.40 -0.36 -2.09
CA PHE A 77 2.23 -1.05 -1.55
C PHE A 77 1.26 -0.05 -0.92
N GLU A 78 -0.03 -0.20 -1.19
CA GLU A 78 -1.06 0.66 -0.61
C GLU A 78 -2.28 -0.13 -0.12
N ILE A 79 -2.92 0.40 0.92
CA ILE A 79 -4.24 -0.03 1.39
C ILE A 79 -5.20 1.16 1.22
N ALA A 80 -6.25 0.98 0.42
CA ALA A 80 -7.17 2.05 0.06
C ALA A 80 -8.64 1.63 0.19
N MET A 81 -9.55 2.58 0.42
CA MET A 81 -11.00 2.36 0.34
C MET A 81 -11.59 2.71 -1.04
N ASN A 82 -10.75 3.19 -1.97
CA ASN A 82 -11.17 3.51 -3.33
C ASN A 82 -10.26 2.84 -4.37
N PRO A 83 -10.82 2.18 -5.41
CA PRO A 83 -10.01 1.46 -6.39
C PRO A 83 -9.20 2.39 -7.31
N ARG A 84 -9.65 3.64 -7.54
CA ARG A 84 -9.09 4.53 -8.58
C ARG A 84 -8.59 5.86 -8.03
N TYR A 85 -9.31 6.46 -7.11
CA TYR A 85 -8.99 7.81 -6.64
C TYR A 85 -7.93 7.80 -5.54
N ASN A 86 -7.03 8.78 -5.63
CA ASN A 86 -5.92 9.01 -4.69
C ASN A 86 -5.94 10.43 -4.11
N ARG A 87 -7.03 11.17 -4.34
CA ARG A 87 -7.16 12.59 -3.98
C ARG A 87 -8.26 12.76 -2.95
N SER A 88 -7.90 13.39 -1.83
CA SER A 88 -8.83 13.74 -0.76
C SER A 88 -9.79 14.83 -1.24
N THR A 89 -11.05 14.75 -0.80
CA THR A 89 -12.05 15.82 -0.97
C THR A 89 -11.91 16.88 0.11
N ALA A 90 -11.38 16.51 1.29
CA ALA A 90 -10.87 17.48 2.26
C ALA A 90 -9.55 18.06 1.74
N TYR A 91 -9.56 19.28 1.19
CA TYR A 91 -8.37 19.93 0.65
C TYR A 91 -7.37 20.25 1.77
N ASP A 92 -6.26 19.53 1.75
CA ASP A 92 -5.10 19.73 2.63
C ASP A 92 -3.86 19.28 1.84
N PRO A 93 -2.90 20.15 1.55
CA PRO A 93 -1.75 19.84 0.70
C PRO A 93 -0.96 18.59 1.14
N GLN A 94 -0.91 18.32 2.45
CA GLN A 94 -0.17 17.19 3.02
C GLN A 94 -0.92 15.87 2.81
N THR A 95 -2.23 15.86 3.01
CA THR A 95 -3.06 14.64 2.97
C THR A 95 -3.78 14.44 1.64
N ASN A 96 -3.82 15.44 0.77
CA ASN A 96 -4.55 15.37 -0.49
C ASN A 96 -4.06 14.21 -1.36
N LYS A 97 -2.75 13.96 -1.46
CA LYS A 97 -2.21 12.83 -2.25
C LYS A 97 -2.43 11.45 -1.62
N LEU A 98 -2.88 11.42 -0.36
CA LEU A 98 -3.11 10.21 0.43
C LEU A 98 -4.60 9.90 0.59
N GLY A 99 -5.49 10.65 -0.05
CA GLY A 99 -6.93 10.51 0.10
C GLY A 99 -7.38 9.06 -0.01
N TYR A 100 -8.27 8.64 0.91
CA TYR A 100 -8.84 7.30 0.96
C TYR A 100 -7.85 6.18 1.28
N LYS A 101 -6.67 6.47 1.85
CA LYS A 101 -5.67 5.47 2.22
C LYS A 101 -5.41 5.44 3.72
N ILE A 102 -4.97 4.27 4.18
CA ILE A 102 -4.41 4.04 5.51
C ILE A 102 -2.97 3.57 5.36
N ASN A 103 -2.12 3.93 6.32
CA ASN A 103 -0.72 3.58 6.33
C ASN A 103 -0.54 2.06 6.40
N PRO A 104 0.07 1.43 5.38
CA PRO A 104 0.29 -0.01 5.38
C PRO A 104 1.22 -0.50 6.50
N ALA A 105 2.08 0.36 7.06
CA ALA A 105 2.98 0.03 8.17
C ALA A 105 2.23 -0.49 9.41
N LEU A 106 0.96 -0.09 9.57
CA LEU A 106 0.08 -0.57 10.63
C LEU A 106 -0.38 -2.03 10.44
N PHE A 107 -0.10 -2.65 9.29
CA PHE A 107 -0.59 -3.99 8.92
C PHE A 107 0.49 -4.92 8.41
N VAL A 108 1.71 -4.41 8.16
CA VAL A 108 2.85 -5.22 7.73
C VAL A 108 3.78 -5.47 8.91
N ASN A 109 4.25 -6.70 9.02
CA ASN A 109 5.28 -7.07 9.99
C ASN A 109 6.64 -6.81 9.36
N LEU A 110 7.21 -5.65 9.66
CA LEU A 110 8.56 -5.31 9.21
C LEU A 110 9.55 -6.32 9.80
N GLN A 111 10.19 -7.10 8.94
CA GLN A 111 11.30 -7.94 9.33
C GLN A 111 12.56 -7.07 9.38
N ALA A 112 13.49 -7.41 10.28
CA ALA A 112 14.79 -6.77 10.29
C ALA A 112 15.46 -6.93 8.91
N ILE A 113 16.17 -5.88 8.48
CA ILE A 113 16.89 -5.90 7.21
C ILE A 113 17.94 -7.01 7.26
N ASP A 114 17.81 -7.98 6.36
CA ASP A 114 18.82 -9.00 6.12
C ASP A 114 19.88 -8.42 5.16
N LYS A 115 20.96 -7.87 5.73
CA LYS A 115 22.03 -7.20 4.98
C LYS A 115 22.79 -8.14 4.03
N GLU A 116 22.73 -9.45 4.23
CA GLU A 116 23.42 -10.43 3.38
C GLU A 116 22.62 -10.73 2.10
N LYS A 117 21.33 -10.41 2.07
CA LYS A 117 20.43 -10.64 0.93
C LYS A 117 20.08 -9.39 0.11
N GLN A 118 20.58 -8.21 0.50
CA GLN A 118 20.46 -6.97 -0.27
C GLN A 118 21.69 -6.75 -1.15
#